data_AF-A0A954I2I3-F1
#
_entry.id   AF-A0A954I2I3-F1
#
_cell.length_a   1.000
_cell.length_b   1.000
_cell.length_c   1.000
_cell.angle_alpha   90.00
_cell.angle_beta   90.00
_cell.angle_gamma   90.00
#
_symmetry.space_group_name_H-M   'P 1'
#
loop_
_entity.id
_entity.type
_entity.pdbx_description
1 polymer ?
#
loop_
_entity_poly.entity_id
_entity_poly.type
_entity_poly.pdbx_seq_one_letter_code
_entity_poly.pdbx_strand_id
1 'polypeptide(L)'
;MACANVLLVAGSANFSTRDVWDGYRLGLESQDVRVVPYPTFSFLKVLSADAVCNDIIGTAVDVANGFDTVIFVDGLYFRGERARVPQSIRRAGIPTVLITTDDPYETIPNVESLYTYRFTNEIRSAVDGAVYLPTATLPLPEPPHVEQPRYDVSFLGTVFEDRLPLLMEVAQFCEQEGLRFLIAGKVLAGKEPFERFACTDVRQRTIDTLEKWEIYSQSRVTLNLFRQSEHAADSPSPRVFEVTAFGQAALVTGPRRSQVTRIWGDSVYHFGGPASCLDAIRSALADDAERRDRVTRARRITINEHLYEHRAASLIAQLRDDERQRLTRGVPEERVAWIIGSGRTGSTWLAEMLGDLPLFRRWHEPYFGRFVKYLEERPEELDRPSSFFARRHQRVWVEGLRTMFFDMVQDRYPQFGRHALAVKEVNTPELYRWLGTLFPTSKIVWLVRDPYDVLDSYLDLQKPGSWNQRFGNSEAPLSPANVRRTAEHIRSCTLDGLEAYEAAAPECRLRISYEELLSDPVRSLQACGDLTGVPVDTADAEAAVEAHRFSRH
;
A
#
# COMPACT_ATOMS: atom_id res chain seq x y z
N MET A 1 -6.48 -17.69 8.67
CA MET A 1 -7.47 -16.65 8.30
C MET A 1 -6.70 -15.34 8.33
N ALA A 2 -6.74 -14.49 7.30
CA ALA A 2 -6.11 -13.17 7.44
C ALA A 2 -6.65 -12.41 8.64
N CYS A 3 -5.72 -11.76 9.35
CA CYS A 3 -5.98 -10.94 10.52
C CYS A 3 -6.70 -11.73 11.63
N ALA A 4 -6.08 -12.82 12.10
CA ALA A 4 -6.55 -13.57 13.27
C ALA A 4 -5.55 -13.50 14.44
N ASN A 5 -4.25 -13.41 14.15
CA ASN A 5 -3.19 -13.20 15.13
C ASN A 5 -2.28 -12.05 14.70
N VAL A 6 -2.42 -10.92 15.40
CA VAL A 6 -1.86 -9.62 15.01
C VAL A 6 -0.80 -9.17 15.99
N LEU A 7 0.37 -8.76 15.47
CA LEU A 7 1.29 -7.89 16.18
C LEU A 7 0.90 -6.43 15.91
N LEU A 8 0.44 -5.71 16.95
CA LEU A 8 0.00 -4.32 16.82
C LEU A 8 1.08 -3.35 17.31
N VAL A 9 1.79 -2.77 16.36
CA VAL A 9 2.94 -1.88 16.57
C VAL A 9 2.50 -0.42 16.65
N ALA A 10 2.86 0.26 17.73
CA ALA A 10 2.67 1.70 17.86
C ALA A 10 3.80 2.49 17.18
N GLY A 11 3.54 3.72 16.77
CA GLY A 11 4.57 4.70 16.45
C GLY A 11 5.40 5.13 17.67
N SER A 12 6.36 6.05 17.47
CA SER A 12 7.24 6.53 18.55
C SER A 12 6.64 7.61 19.46
N ALA A 13 5.53 8.23 19.05
CA ALA A 13 4.88 9.27 19.82
C ALA A 13 4.12 8.68 21.02
N ASN A 14 4.36 9.23 22.22
CA ASN A 14 3.76 8.73 23.46
C ASN A 14 2.29 9.16 23.67
N PHE A 15 1.80 10.17 22.96
CA PHE A 15 0.51 10.81 23.24
C PHE A 15 -0.44 10.86 22.03
N SER A 16 -0.04 11.47 20.91
CA SER A 16 -0.94 11.69 19.77
C SER A 16 -1.41 10.40 19.10
N THR A 17 -0.55 9.38 19.03
CA THR A 17 -0.84 8.09 18.41
C THR A 17 -1.34 7.04 19.40
N ARG A 18 -1.16 7.26 20.71
CA ARG A 18 -1.48 6.28 21.74
C ARG A 18 -2.97 5.99 21.81
N ASP A 19 -3.81 7.03 21.83
CA ASP A 19 -5.27 6.85 21.89
C ASP A 19 -5.80 6.09 20.67
N VAL A 20 -5.19 6.30 19.50
CA VAL A 20 -5.53 5.57 18.27
C VAL A 20 -5.08 4.12 18.36
N TRP A 21 -3.85 3.87 18.84
CA TRP A 21 -3.31 2.52 19.01
C TRP A 21 -4.07 1.69 20.05
N ASP A 22 -4.35 2.28 21.23
CA ASP A 22 -5.19 1.66 22.26
C ASP A 22 -6.62 1.43 21.73
N GLY A 23 -7.12 2.37 20.92
CA GLY A 23 -8.34 2.26 20.14
C GLY A 23 -8.42 0.98 19.30
N TYR A 24 -7.47 0.81 18.39
CA TYR A 24 -7.40 -0.38 17.54
C TYR A 24 -7.13 -1.67 18.33
N ARG A 25 -6.34 -1.62 19.40
CA ARG A 25 -6.13 -2.80 20.25
C ARG A 25 -7.45 -3.34 20.77
N LEU A 26 -8.24 -2.49 21.42
CA LEU A 26 -9.55 -2.86 21.97
C LEU A 26 -10.56 -3.21 20.86
N GLY A 27 -10.57 -2.45 19.77
CA GLY A 27 -11.46 -2.71 18.65
C GLY A 27 -11.17 -4.03 17.92
N LEU A 28 -9.90 -4.42 17.78
CA LEU A 28 -9.53 -5.72 17.18
C LEU A 28 -9.85 -6.87 18.13
N GLU A 29 -9.55 -6.73 19.43
CA GLU A 29 -9.89 -7.71 20.46
C GLU A 29 -11.41 -7.98 20.52
N SER A 30 -12.26 -6.96 20.32
CA SER A 30 -13.72 -7.14 20.28
C SER A 30 -14.23 -7.85 19.02
N GLN A 31 -13.38 -8.06 18.02
CA GLN A 31 -13.66 -8.80 16.78
C GLN A 31 -13.01 -10.20 16.79
N ASP A 32 -12.73 -10.75 17.98
CA ASP A 32 -12.08 -12.05 18.19
C ASP A 32 -10.68 -12.18 17.55
N VAL A 33 -9.98 -11.06 17.34
CA VAL A 33 -8.59 -11.07 16.88
C VAL A 33 -7.65 -11.17 18.08
N ARG A 34 -6.71 -12.12 18.04
CA ARG A 34 -5.63 -12.18 19.03
C ARG A 34 -4.66 -11.04 18.74
N VAL A 35 -4.59 -10.06 19.64
CA VAL A 35 -3.67 -8.92 19.51
C VAL A 35 -2.52 -9.04 20.50
N VAL A 36 -1.29 -8.95 19.99
CA VAL A 36 -0.10 -8.76 20.81
C VAL A 36 0.35 -7.31 20.67
N PRO A 37 0.25 -6.48 21.74
CA PRO A 37 0.61 -5.08 21.67
C PRO A 37 2.13 -4.88 21.69
N TYR A 38 2.64 -4.05 20.78
CA TYR A 38 4.03 -3.60 20.75
C TYR A 38 4.12 -2.07 20.90
N PRO A 39 4.29 -1.55 22.13
CA PRO A 39 4.38 -0.11 22.39
C PRO A 39 5.79 0.44 22.13
N THR A 40 6.10 0.73 20.86
CA THR A 40 7.42 1.28 20.42
C THR A 40 7.88 2.45 21.28
N PHE A 41 6.99 3.39 21.62
CA PHE A 41 7.28 4.54 22.47
C PHE A 41 7.79 4.18 23.89
N SER A 42 7.44 2.99 24.40
CA SER A 42 7.92 2.49 25.70
C SER A 42 9.28 1.81 25.54
N PHE A 43 9.45 0.99 24.51
CA PHE A 43 10.73 0.33 24.26
C PHE A 43 11.85 1.31 23.95
N LEU A 44 11.55 2.42 23.26
CA LEU A 44 12.53 3.47 22.98
C LEU A 44 13.04 4.21 24.24
N LYS A 45 12.44 4.00 25.41
CA LYS A 45 12.96 4.53 26.69
C LYS A 45 14.13 3.71 27.23
N VAL A 46 14.29 2.48 26.76
CA VAL A 46 15.25 1.50 27.30
C VAL A 46 16.15 0.88 26.23
N LEU A 47 15.74 0.89 24.97
CA LEU A 47 16.47 0.33 23.83
C LEU A 47 16.80 1.41 22.79
N SER A 48 17.88 1.18 22.04
CA SER A 48 18.19 2.01 20.86
C SER A 48 17.15 1.81 19.76
N ALA A 49 17.01 2.80 18.86
CA ALA A 49 16.09 2.70 17.73
C ALA A 49 16.33 1.44 16.89
N ASP A 50 17.59 1.07 16.65
CA ASP A 50 17.92 -0.15 15.91
C ASP A 50 17.60 -1.44 16.66
N ALA A 51 17.82 -1.47 17.97
CA ALA A 51 17.43 -2.61 18.79
C ALA A 51 15.91 -2.81 18.75
N VAL A 52 15.13 -1.72 18.88
CA VAL A 52 13.66 -1.76 18.74
C VAL A 52 13.25 -2.25 17.35
N CYS A 53 13.89 -1.75 16.29
CA CYS A 53 13.59 -2.21 14.92
C CYS A 53 13.87 -3.71 14.74
N ASN A 54 14.99 -4.20 15.25
CA ASN A 54 15.36 -5.62 15.16
C ASN A 54 14.44 -6.50 16.01
N ASP A 55 14.03 -6.02 17.18
CA ASP A 55 13.11 -6.73 18.07
C ASP A 55 11.71 -6.84 17.46
N ILE A 56 11.20 -5.80 16.81
CA ILE A 56 9.94 -5.85 16.05
C ILE A 56 10.02 -6.91 14.94
N ILE A 57 11.11 -6.90 14.16
CA ILE A 57 11.30 -7.89 13.08
C ILE A 57 11.35 -9.29 13.68
N GLY A 58 12.19 -9.52 14.68
CA GLY A 58 12.36 -10.82 15.34
C GLY A 58 11.03 -11.33 15.93
N THR A 59 10.31 -10.49 16.65
CA THR A 59 9.01 -10.81 17.22
C THR A 59 7.98 -11.16 16.14
N ALA A 60 7.94 -10.38 15.05
CA ALA A 60 7.01 -10.61 13.95
C ALA A 60 7.27 -11.92 13.20
N VAL A 61 8.54 -12.25 12.92
CA VAL A 61 8.91 -13.39 12.05
C VAL A 61 9.16 -14.69 12.80
N ASP A 62 9.28 -14.65 14.13
CA ASP A 62 9.41 -15.87 14.93
C ASP A 62 8.17 -16.75 14.76
N VAL A 63 8.39 -17.92 14.18
CA VAL A 63 7.37 -18.93 13.87
C VAL A 63 6.60 -19.35 15.12
N ALA A 64 7.23 -19.32 16.31
CA ALA A 64 6.56 -19.67 17.57
C ALA A 64 5.46 -18.67 17.94
N ASN A 65 5.55 -17.41 17.51
CA ASN A 65 4.53 -16.40 17.77
C ASN A 65 3.32 -16.54 16.82
N GLY A 66 3.55 -17.08 15.61
CA GLY A 66 2.50 -17.44 14.65
C GLY A 66 1.67 -16.25 14.17
N PHE A 67 2.26 -15.06 14.04
CA PHE A 67 1.57 -13.88 13.54
C PHE A 67 1.20 -14.04 12.06
N ASP A 68 -0.04 -13.72 11.71
CA ASP A 68 -0.53 -13.72 10.33
C ASP A 68 -0.65 -12.32 9.73
N THR A 69 -0.51 -11.26 10.54
CA THR A 69 -0.54 -9.86 10.10
C THR A 69 0.20 -8.98 11.11
N VAL A 70 0.90 -7.96 10.63
CA VAL A 70 1.48 -6.91 11.49
C VAL A 70 0.86 -5.56 11.15
N ILE A 71 0.30 -4.88 12.15
CA ILE A 71 -0.39 -3.60 11.98
C ILE A 71 0.42 -2.50 12.65
N PHE A 72 0.72 -1.45 11.91
CA PHE A 72 1.43 -0.26 12.35
C PHE A 72 0.45 0.90 12.49
N VAL A 73 0.26 1.39 13.71
CA VAL A 73 -0.45 2.65 13.97
C VAL A 73 0.61 3.73 14.15
N ASP A 74 0.93 4.43 13.06
CA ASP A 74 2.11 5.30 12.99
C ASP A 74 1.84 6.56 12.17
N GLY A 75 2.44 7.66 12.61
CA GLY A 75 2.49 8.89 11.84
C GLY A 75 3.70 8.94 10.92
N LEU A 76 4.88 8.50 11.36
CA LEU A 76 6.17 8.90 10.75
C LEU A 76 7.40 8.05 11.13
N TYR A 77 7.30 7.12 12.07
CA TYR A 77 8.49 6.51 12.66
C TYR A 77 9.16 5.50 11.74
N PHE A 78 8.39 4.66 11.06
CA PHE A 78 8.89 3.56 10.21
C PHE A 78 9.07 4.00 8.75
N ARG A 79 9.84 5.09 8.54
CA ARG A 79 10.19 5.68 7.24
C ARG A 79 11.71 5.74 7.01
N GLY A 80 12.16 6.07 5.79
CA GLY A 80 13.59 6.11 5.45
C GLY A 80 14.30 4.78 5.78
N GLU A 81 15.44 4.82 6.50
CA GLU A 81 16.19 3.62 6.89
C GLU A 81 15.36 2.62 7.74
N ARG A 82 14.41 3.12 8.54
CA ARG A 82 13.54 2.27 9.39
C ARG A 82 12.44 1.59 8.60
N ALA A 83 12.21 1.99 7.36
CA ALA A 83 11.30 1.29 6.46
C ALA A 83 11.77 -0.16 6.17
N ARG A 84 13.03 -0.49 6.50
CA ARG A 84 13.52 -1.88 6.56
C ARG A 84 12.67 -2.80 7.45
N VAL A 85 12.01 -2.28 8.48
CA VAL A 85 11.17 -3.07 9.40
C VAL A 85 9.97 -3.66 8.68
N PRO A 86 9.02 -2.86 8.15
CA PRO A 86 7.88 -3.40 7.41
C PRO A 86 8.31 -4.16 6.15
N GLN A 87 9.40 -3.77 5.49
CA GLN A 87 9.96 -4.53 4.35
C GLN A 87 10.39 -5.94 4.71
N SER A 88 11.10 -6.11 5.83
CA SER A 88 11.65 -7.41 6.23
C SER A 88 10.53 -8.38 6.60
N ILE A 89 9.52 -7.87 7.32
CA ILE A 89 8.32 -8.64 7.70
C ILE A 89 7.54 -9.07 6.45
N ARG A 90 7.34 -8.14 5.50
CA ARG A 90 6.67 -8.45 4.23
C ARG A 90 7.42 -9.51 3.41
N ARG A 91 8.75 -9.42 3.32
CA ARG A 91 9.59 -10.42 2.64
C ARG A 91 9.56 -11.79 3.30
N ALA A 92 9.24 -11.85 4.60
CA ALA A 92 8.99 -13.12 5.29
C ALA A 92 7.59 -13.69 5.00
N GLY A 93 6.80 -13.07 4.12
CA GLY A 93 5.47 -13.53 3.73
C GLY A 93 4.35 -13.05 4.66
N ILE A 94 4.64 -12.19 5.64
CA ILE A 94 3.64 -11.68 6.59
C ILE A 94 3.11 -10.33 6.10
N PRO A 95 1.80 -10.18 5.83
CA PRO A 95 1.20 -8.90 5.45
C PRO A 95 1.45 -7.80 6.48
N THR A 96 1.86 -6.63 6.00
CA THR A 96 2.04 -5.43 6.83
C THR A 96 0.97 -4.38 6.51
N VAL A 97 0.36 -3.82 7.54
CA VAL A 97 -0.71 -2.81 7.44
C VAL A 97 -0.22 -1.51 8.05
N LEU A 98 -0.36 -0.39 7.36
CA LEU A 98 -0.16 0.94 7.92
C LEU A 98 -1.51 1.62 8.15
N ILE A 99 -1.71 2.15 9.35
CA ILE A 99 -2.80 3.07 9.68
C ILE A 99 -2.18 4.41 10.04
N THR A 100 -2.31 5.39 9.16
CA THR A 100 -1.77 6.73 9.39
C THR A 100 -2.62 7.53 10.36
N THR A 101 -1.98 8.33 11.19
CA THR A 101 -2.62 9.18 12.21
C THR A 101 -2.51 10.68 11.95
N ASP A 102 -1.57 11.07 11.08
CA ASP A 102 -1.16 12.46 10.88
C ASP A 102 -1.37 12.97 9.45
N ASP A 103 -2.03 12.19 8.57
CA ASP A 103 -2.42 12.70 7.26
C ASP A 103 -3.46 13.84 7.41
N PRO A 104 -3.42 14.90 6.57
CA PRO A 104 -2.45 15.17 5.51
C PRO A 104 -1.28 16.05 5.99
N TYR A 105 -1.15 16.26 7.30
CA TYR A 105 -0.15 17.17 7.87
C TYR A 105 1.25 16.66 7.64
N GLU A 106 1.44 15.35 7.79
CA GLU A 106 2.69 14.69 7.45
C GLU A 106 2.39 13.36 6.74
N THR A 107 2.72 13.31 5.46
CA THR A 107 2.45 12.13 4.61
C THR A 107 3.69 11.25 4.51
N ILE A 108 3.51 9.93 4.58
CA ILE A 108 4.55 8.99 4.15
C ILE A 108 4.55 8.94 2.61
N PRO A 109 5.67 9.28 1.94
CA PRO A 109 5.76 9.29 0.48
C PRO A 109 5.43 7.92 -0.12
N ASN A 110 4.76 7.90 -1.28
CA ASN A 110 4.40 6.64 -1.96
C ASN A 110 5.61 5.78 -2.36
N VAL A 111 6.76 6.41 -2.65
CA VAL A 111 8.04 5.71 -2.93
C VAL A 111 8.57 4.91 -1.72
N GLU A 112 8.07 5.20 -0.52
CA GLU A 112 8.36 4.48 0.73
C GLU A 112 7.16 3.62 1.20
N SER A 113 6.08 3.53 0.42
CA SER A 113 4.91 2.73 0.78
C SER A 113 5.21 1.25 0.57
N LEU A 114 5.82 0.66 1.60
CA LEU A 114 6.34 -0.71 1.62
C LEU A 114 5.38 -1.66 2.34
N TYR A 115 4.23 -1.14 2.75
CA TYR A 115 3.17 -1.88 3.42
C TYR A 115 2.35 -2.65 2.40
N THR A 116 1.84 -3.82 2.80
CA THR A 116 0.88 -4.58 2.00
C THR A 116 -0.46 -3.83 1.86
N TYR A 117 -0.86 -3.12 2.93
CA TYR A 117 -2.10 -2.34 2.98
C TYR A 117 -1.86 -0.98 3.63
N ARG A 118 -2.52 0.07 3.14
CA ARG A 118 -2.45 1.43 3.68
C ARG A 118 -3.84 1.96 3.98
N PHE A 119 -4.02 2.45 5.19
CA PHE A 119 -5.22 3.11 5.68
C PHE A 119 -4.87 4.51 6.12
N THR A 120 -5.76 5.46 5.85
CA THR A 120 -5.54 6.87 6.15
C THR A 120 -6.68 7.49 6.93
N ASN A 121 -6.32 8.32 7.91
CA ASN A 121 -7.28 9.09 8.70
C ASN A 121 -7.87 10.29 7.93
N GLU A 122 -7.36 10.62 6.75
CA GLU A 122 -7.77 11.77 5.95
C GLU A 122 -8.34 11.36 4.58
N ILE A 123 -9.60 11.72 4.32
CA ILE A 123 -10.30 11.34 3.09
C ILE A 123 -9.61 11.86 1.83
N ARG A 124 -8.99 13.04 1.88
CA ARG A 124 -8.25 13.59 0.75
C ARG A 124 -6.93 12.86 0.47
N SER A 125 -6.43 12.11 1.44
CA SER A 125 -5.25 11.26 1.30
C SER A 125 -5.61 9.82 0.88
N ALA A 126 -6.89 9.49 0.73
CA ALA A 126 -7.36 8.17 0.28
C ALA A 126 -7.24 8.02 -1.25
N VAL A 127 -6.01 8.10 -1.74
CA VAL A 127 -5.62 7.97 -3.15
C VAL A 127 -4.53 6.92 -3.29
N ASP A 128 -4.21 6.50 -4.52
CA ASP A 128 -3.12 5.55 -4.82
C ASP A 128 -3.18 4.22 -4.04
N GLY A 129 -4.39 3.71 -3.80
CA GLY A 129 -4.61 2.47 -3.07
C GLY A 129 -4.65 2.61 -1.54
N ALA A 130 -4.47 3.81 -0.99
CA ALA A 130 -4.77 4.08 0.40
C ALA A 130 -6.29 4.13 0.64
N VAL A 131 -6.75 3.51 1.71
CA VAL A 131 -8.19 3.44 2.03
C VAL A 131 -8.54 4.34 3.20
N TYR A 132 -9.63 5.09 3.05
CA TYR A 132 -10.10 5.99 4.09
C TYR A 132 -10.60 5.19 5.30
N LEU A 133 -9.94 5.39 6.44
CA LEU A 133 -10.30 4.83 7.73
C LEU A 133 -10.07 5.91 8.80
N PRO A 134 -11.07 6.78 9.04
CA PRO A 134 -10.92 7.89 9.96
C PRO A 134 -10.67 7.41 11.38
N THR A 135 -10.10 8.29 12.20
CA THR A 135 -10.05 8.07 13.65
C THR A 135 -11.45 7.85 14.22
N ALA A 136 -11.48 7.35 15.44
CA ALA A 136 -12.69 7.04 16.17
C ALA A 136 -12.50 7.34 17.65
N THR A 137 -13.48 6.99 18.46
CA THR A 137 -13.36 7.02 19.91
C THR A 137 -13.57 5.64 20.51
N LEU A 138 -13.11 5.46 21.75
CA LEU A 138 -13.37 4.25 22.52
C LEU A 138 -14.77 4.33 23.16
N PRO A 139 -15.39 3.19 23.51
CA PRO A 139 -16.55 3.19 24.39
C PRO A 139 -16.22 3.99 25.64
N LEU A 140 -16.98 5.06 25.88
CA LEU A 140 -16.78 5.92 27.04
C LEU A 140 -17.48 5.29 28.25
N PRO A 141 -16.97 5.52 29.48
CA PRO A 141 -17.73 5.17 30.67
C PRO A 141 -19.10 5.84 30.62
N GLU A 142 -20.16 5.16 31.07
CA GLU A 142 -21.48 5.78 31.22
C GLU A 142 -21.39 6.92 32.24
N PRO A 143 -21.41 8.20 31.81
CA PRO A 143 -21.18 9.29 32.74
C PRO A 143 -22.50 9.64 33.44
N PRO A 144 -22.48 9.98 34.74
CA PRO A 144 -23.61 10.68 35.35
C PRO A 144 -23.77 12.05 34.70
N HIS A 145 -24.98 12.36 34.23
CA HIS A 145 -25.29 13.67 33.66
C HIS A 145 -25.14 14.75 34.74
N VAL A 146 -24.43 15.83 34.41
CA VAL A 146 -24.30 16.98 35.31
C VAL A 146 -25.35 18.02 34.90
N GLU A 147 -26.37 18.23 35.74
CA GLU A 147 -27.46 19.16 35.42
C GLU A 147 -26.97 20.61 35.30
N GLN A 148 -26.00 21.01 36.13
CA GLN A 148 -25.42 22.36 36.16
C GLN A 148 -23.91 22.31 36.03
N PRO A 149 -23.39 22.21 34.79
CA PRO A 149 -21.95 22.18 34.55
C PRO A 149 -21.27 23.45 35.03
N ARG A 150 -20.05 23.33 35.58
CA ARG A 150 -19.28 24.49 36.04
C ARG A 150 -18.98 25.48 34.91
N TYR A 151 -18.61 25.01 33.73
CA TYR A 151 -18.12 25.83 32.62
C TYR A 151 -19.18 25.97 31.54
N ASP A 152 -19.36 27.21 31.06
CA ASP A 152 -20.21 27.47 29.90
C ASP A 152 -19.49 27.05 28.62
N VAL A 153 -18.20 27.36 28.53
CA VAL A 153 -17.35 27.05 27.37
C VAL A 153 -16.08 26.36 27.85
N SER A 154 -15.61 25.36 27.12
CA SER A 154 -14.29 24.76 27.33
C SER A 154 -13.53 24.52 26.03
N PHE A 155 -12.21 24.65 26.09
CA PHE A 155 -11.29 24.23 25.04
C PHE A 155 -10.29 23.25 25.62
N LEU A 156 -10.21 22.05 25.03
CA LEU A 156 -9.19 21.06 25.36
C LEU A 156 -8.21 20.91 24.21
N GLY A 157 -6.91 21.05 24.48
CA GLY A 157 -5.86 20.76 23.51
C GLY A 157 -4.68 21.71 23.62
N THR A 158 -3.70 21.52 22.74
CA THR A 158 -2.56 22.42 22.64
C THR A 158 -3.00 23.75 22.03
N VAL A 159 -2.67 24.85 22.70
CA VAL A 159 -2.81 26.22 22.19
C VAL A 159 -1.52 26.56 21.44
N PHE A 160 -1.57 26.32 20.13
CA PHE A 160 -0.58 26.77 19.17
C PHE A 160 -0.78 28.26 18.83
N GLU A 161 0.22 28.89 18.22
CA GLU A 161 0.18 30.30 17.84
C GLU A 161 -1.00 30.64 16.92
N ASP A 162 -1.39 29.73 16.02
CA ASP A 162 -2.54 29.88 15.12
C ASP A 162 -3.90 29.84 15.83
N ARG A 163 -3.96 29.27 17.04
CA ARG A 163 -5.19 29.14 17.85
C ARG A 163 -5.36 30.26 18.86
N LEU A 164 -4.26 30.87 19.28
CA LEU A 164 -4.25 31.89 20.33
C LEU A 164 -5.19 33.08 20.03
N PRO A 165 -5.20 33.67 18.81
CA PRO A 165 -6.07 34.82 18.53
C PRO A 165 -7.55 34.51 18.75
N LEU A 166 -8.04 33.38 18.23
CA LEU A 166 -9.43 32.97 18.38
C LEU A 166 -9.80 32.68 19.84
N LEU A 167 -8.92 32.00 20.59
CA LEU A 167 -9.17 31.74 22.01
C LEU A 167 -9.19 33.01 22.85
N MET A 168 -8.39 34.03 22.49
CA MET A 168 -8.43 35.35 23.11
C MET A 168 -9.75 36.09 22.83
N GLU A 169 -10.29 35.99 21.62
CA GLU A 169 -11.60 36.54 21.28
C GLU A 169 -12.73 35.82 22.05
N VAL A 170 -12.66 34.50 22.18
CA VAL A 170 -13.62 33.72 22.99
C VAL A 170 -13.53 34.11 24.46
N ALA A 171 -12.33 34.28 25.02
CA ALA A 171 -12.13 34.72 26.40
C ALA A 171 -12.71 36.13 26.63
N GLN A 172 -12.47 37.06 25.71
CA GLN A 172 -13.02 38.42 25.75
C GLN A 172 -14.54 38.43 25.68
N PHE A 173 -15.13 37.58 24.82
CA PHE A 173 -16.57 37.41 24.71
C PHE A 173 -17.16 36.84 26.01
N CYS A 174 -16.54 35.80 26.57
CA CYS A 174 -16.98 35.20 27.83
C CYS A 174 -16.93 36.20 28.99
N GLU A 175 -15.90 37.06 29.05
CA GLU A 175 -15.81 38.13 30.04
C GLU A 175 -16.94 39.16 29.92
N GLN A 176 -17.32 39.53 28.69
CA GLN A 176 -18.39 40.50 28.44
C GLN A 176 -19.78 39.96 28.78
N GLU A 177 -20.00 38.66 28.53
CA GLU A 177 -21.27 37.98 28.76
C GLU A 177 -21.37 37.34 30.16
N GLY A 178 -20.30 37.41 30.97
CA GLY A 178 -20.24 36.81 32.30
C GLY A 178 -20.23 35.27 32.29
N LEU A 179 -19.69 34.65 31.24
CA LEU A 179 -19.64 33.20 31.03
C LEU A 179 -18.32 32.61 31.52
N ARG A 180 -18.34 31.43 32.16
CA ARG A 180 -17.10 30.77 32.60
C ARG A 180 -16.45 29.98 31.47
N PHE A 181 -15.21 30.34 31.14
CA PHE A 181 -14.42 29.70 30.09
C PHE A 181 -13.25 28.90 30.69
N LEU A 182 -13.07 27.66 30.25
CA LEU A 182 -11.91 26.83 30.61
C LEU A 182 -11.01 26.58 29.40
N ILE A 183 -9.72 26.82 29.55
CA ILE A 183 -8.67 26.40 28.61
C ILE A 183 -7.80 25.35 29.30
N ALA A 184 -7.80 24.11 28.80
CA ALA A 184 -7.02 23.02 29.38
C ALA A 184 -6.11 22.36 28.34
N GLY A 185 -4.81 22.29 28.66
CA GLY A 185 -3.79 21.72 27.78
C GLY A 185 -2.48 22.50 27.79
N LYS A 186 -1.57 22.17 26.88
CA LYS A 186 -0.31 22.90 26.73
C LYS A 186 -0.55 24.25 26.04
N VAL A 187 -0.10 25.33 26.65
CA VAL A 187 -0.10 26.66 26.05
C VAL A 187 1.34 27.04 25.73
N LEU A 188 1.68 27.13 24.43
CA LEU A 188 3.07 27.30 24.00
C LEU A 188 3.58 28.73 24.25
N ALA A 189 2.71 29.72 24.08
CA ALA A 189 3.02 31.13 24.30
C ALA A 189 2.91 31.59 25.77
N GLY A 190 2.68 30.66 26.70
CA GLY A 190 2.41 30.97 28.12
C GLY A 190 0.95 31.35 28.39
N LYS A 191 0.55 31.34 29.67
CA LYS A 191 -0.84 31.59 30.11
C LYS A 191 -1.14 33.07 30.39
N GLU A 192 -0.11 33.89 30.47
CA GLU A 192 -0.13 35.32 30.80
C GLU A 192 -1.17 36.11 29.97
N PRO A 193 -1.37 35.85 28.66
CA PRO A 193 -2.39 36.56 27.87
C PRO A 193 -3.81 36.41 28.42
N PHE A 194 -4.12 35.30 29.09
CA PHE A 194 -5.45 34.98 29.60
C PHE A 194 -5.68 35.48 31.03
N GLU A 195 -4.63 35.82 31.79
CA GLU A 195 -4.72 36.22 33.20
C GLU A 195 -5.50 37.54 33.41
N ARG A 196 -5.69 38.32 32.33
CA ARG A 196 -6.48 39.55 32.35
C ARG A 196 -8.00 39.32 32.37
N PHE A 197 -8.47 38.10 32.15
CA PHE A 197 -9.90 37.76 32.11
C PHE A 197 -10.30 37.04 33.40
N ALA A 198 -11.21 37.62 34.18
CA ALA A 198 -11.64 37.05 35.46
C ALA A 198 -12.48 35.78 35.27
N CYS A 199 -13.16 35.64 34.13
CA CYS A 199 -14.02 34.50 33.83
C CYS A 199 -13.29 33.34 33.12
N THR A 200 -11.97 33.45 32.90
CA THR A 200 -11.18 32.44 32.18
C THR A 200 -10.24 31.66 33.10
N ASP A 201 -10.50 30.36 33.26
CA ASP A 201 -9.63 29.42 33.96
C ASP A 201 -8.63 28.80 32.95
N VAL A 202 -7.33 28.82 33.26
CA VAL A 202 -6.30 28.15 32.44
C VAL A 202 -5.60 27.03 33.21
N ARG A 203 -5.78 25.78 32.75
CA ARG A 203 -5.09 24.58 33.25
C ARG A 203 -3.93 24.21 32.31
N GLN A 204 -2.76 24.82 32.52
CA GLN A 204 -1.59 24.65 31.65
C GLN A 204 -0.77 23.39 32.00
N ARG A 205 -1.19 22.23 31.51
CA ARG A 205 -0.45 20.96 31.64
C ARG A 205 -0.93 19.92 30.62
N THR A 206 -0.26 18.78 30.57
CA THR A 206 -0.81 17.60 29.89
C THR A 206 -2.01 17.10 30.68
N ILE A 207 -3.16 17.00 30.02
CA ILE A 207 -4.43 16.54 30.60
C ILE A 207 -4.51 15.03 30.44
N ASP A 208 -4.74 14.31 31.54
CA ASP A 208 -4.94 12.86 31.50
C ASP A 208 -6.37 12.49 31.10
N THR A 209 -6.63 11.19 30.93
CA THR A 209 -7.91 10.68 30.46
C THR A 209 -9.06 10.95 31.43
N LEU A 210 -8.84 10.85 32.74
CA LEU A 210 -9.88 11.05 33.74
C LEU A 210 -10.27 12.53 33.83
N GLU A 211 -9.28 13.42 33.82
CA GLU A 211 -9.51 14.85 33.79
C GLU A 211 -10.17 15.31 32.48
N LYS A 212 -9.81 14.70 31.34
CA LYS A 212 -10.50 14.95 30.07
C LYS A 212 -12.01 14.71 30.21
N TRP A 213 -12.41 13.62 30.85
CA TRP A 213 -13.81 13.31 31.11
C TRP A 213 -14.45 14.24 32.15
N GLU A 214 -13.73 14.61 33.21
CA GLU A 214 -14.18 15.63 34.18
C GLU A 214 -14.56 16.92 33.44
N ILE A 215 -13.68 17.41 32.57
CA ILE A 215 -13.90 18.66 31.86
C ILE A 215 -15.10 18.57 30.93
N TYR A 216 -15.24 17.48 30.16
CA TYR A 216 -16.44 17.28 29.33
C TYR A 216 -17.73 17.20 30.15
N SER A 217 -17.69 16.55 31.32
CA SER A 217 -18.84 16.50 32.24
C SER A 217 -19.23 17.88 32.79
N GLN A 218 -18.22 18.75 32.99
CA GLN A 218 -18.37 20.08 33.57
C GLN A 218 -18.54 21.19 32.54
N SER A 219 -18.79 20.88 31.26
CA SER A 219 -18.95 21.88 30.20
C SER A 219 -20.35 21.87 29.57
N ARG A 220 -20.93 23.04 29.29
CA ARG A 220 -22.13 23.17 28.45
C ARG A 220 -21.78 23.13 26.96
N VAL A 221 -20.69 23.79 26.58
CA VAL A 221 -20.16 23.85 25.22
C VAL A 221 -18.68 23.50 25.23
N THR A 222 -18.22 22.68 24.29
CA THR A 222 -16.80 22.41 24.05
C THR A 222 -16.42 22.87 22.65
N LEU A 223 -15.36 23.70 22.59
CA LEU A 223 -14.79 24.25 21.39
C LEU A 223 -13.73 23.30 20.81
N ASN A 224 -13.88 22.93 19.55
CA ASN A 224 -12.87 22.22 18.77
C ASN A 224 -12.31 23.13 17.67
N LEU A 225 -10.99 23.29 17.69
CA LEU A 225 -10.24 24.06 16.68
C LEU A 225 -9.40 23.11 15.84
N PHE A 226 -9.64 23.11 14.53
CA PHE A 226 -8.77 22.41 13.60
C PHE A 226 -7.43 23.12 13.45
N ARG A 227 -6.36 22.33 13.26
CA ARG A 227 -5.02 22.85 12.95
C ARG A 227 -5.05 23.52 11.57
N GLN A 228 -4.51 24.73 11.48
CA GLN A 228 -4.23 25.34 10.18
C GLN A 228 -2.97 24.70 9.57
N SER A 229 -3.03 24.40 8.28
CA SER A 229 -1.92 23.80 7.54
C SER A 229 -2.01 24.18 6.07
N GLU A 230 -0.86 24.16 5.39
CA GLU A 230 -0.77 24.36 3.94
C GLU A 230 -1.61 23.33 3.18
N HIS A 231 -1.71 22.11 3.70
CA HIS A 231 -2.54 21.04 3.16
C HIS A 231 -3.91 21.06 3.85
N ALA A 232 -4.98 21.31 3.09
CA ALA A 232 -6.32 21.37 3.65
C ALA A 232 -6.83 19.97 4.05
N ALA A 233 -6.93 19.72 5.36
CA ALA A 233 -7.55 18.53 5.92
C ALA A 233 -9.08 18.68 6.00
N ASP A 234 -9.80 17.60 5.69
CA ASP A 234 -11.27 17.60 5.60
C ASP A 234 -11.92 16.63 6.59
N SER A 235 -11.15 15.71 7.15
CA SER A 235 -11.64 14.69 8.08
C SER A 235 -11.80 15.21 9.52
N PRO A 236 -12.63 14.60 10.37
CA PRO A 236 -12.79 15.02 11.75
C PRO A 236 -11.52 14.77 12.57
N SER A 237 -11.26 15.62 13.57
CA SER A 237 -10.22 15.35 14.56
C SER A 237 -10.73 14.36 15.62
N PRO A 238 -9.84 13.64 16.33
CA PRO A 238 -10.25 12.74 17.42
C PRO A 238 -11.20 13.39 18.42
N ARG A 239 -11.00 14.68 18.72
CA ARG A 239 -11.82 15.46 19.65
C ARG A 239 -13.30 15.51 19.28
N VAL A 240 -13.60 15.57 17.99
CA VAL A 240 -14.99 15.59 17.52
C VAL A 240 -15.70 14.31 17.94
N PHE A 241 -15.05 13.15 17.75
CA PHE A 241 -15.59 11.86 18.19
C PHE A 241 -15.69 11.77 19.72
N GLU A 242 -14.67 12.22 20.45
CA GLU A 242 -14.66 12.20 21.92
C GLU A 242 -15.83 12.99 22.53
N VAL A 243 -15.99 14.25 22.14
CA VAL A 243 -17.02 15.15 22.71
C VAL A 243 -18.41 14.67 22.35
N THR A 244 -18.62 14.28 21.10
CA THR A 244 -19.93 13.81 20.63
C THR A 244 -20.32 12.49 21.30
N ALA A 245 -19.41 11.52 21.43
CA ALA A 245 -19.70 10.27 22.15
C ALA A 245 -19.94 10.49 23.65
N PHE A 246 -19.25 11.45 24.27
CA PHE A 246 -19.41 11.72 25.70
C PHE A 246 -20.83 12.24 25.98
N GLY A 247 -21.36 13.11 25.11
CA GLY A 247 -22.78 13.44 25.09
C GLY A 247 -23.26 14.32 26.25
N GLN A 248 -22.37 15.16 26.80
CA GLN A 248 -22.72 16.18 27.79
C GLN A 248 -22.70 17.59 27.15
N ALA A 249 -21.54 17.99 26.62
CA ALA A 249 -21.34 19.31 26.05
C ALA A 249 -21.72 19.35 24.57
N ALA A 250 -22.32 20.45 24.13
CA ALA A 250 -22.47 20.72 22.70
C ALA A 250 -21.12 21.02 22.06
N LEU A 251 -20.85 20.41 20.91
CA LEU A 251 -19.63 20.68 20.16
C LEU A 251 -19.83 21.92 19.28
N VAL A 252 -18.96 22.91 19.47
CA VAL A 252 -18.75 24.01 18.52
C VAL A 252 -17.42 23.77 17.83
N THR A 253 -17.43 23.57 16.51
CA THR A 253 -16.25 23.09 15.77
C THR A 253 -15.96 23.88 14.50
N GLY A 254 -14.69 24.18 14.26
CA GLY A 254 -14.27 24.90 13.08
C GLY A 254 -12.76 25.12 12.94
N PRO A 255 -12.30 25.72 11.82
CA PRO A 255 -13.11 26.12 10.66
C PRO A 255 -13.87 24.96 9.99
N ARG A 256 -15.00 25.23 9.36
CA ARG A 256 -15.92 24.20 8.85
C ARG A 256 -15.22 23.18 7.93
N ARG A 257 -15.44 21.89 8.20
CA ARG A 257 -14.98 20.75 7.39
C ARG A 257 -16.16 19.98 6.79
N SER A 258 -15.99 19.46 5.58
CA SER A 258 -17.07 18.77 4.85
C SER A 258 -17.41 17.43 5.49
N GLN A 259 -16.42 16.66 5.97
CA GLN A 259 -16.70 15.37 6.61
C GLN A 259 -17.43 15.52 7.94
N VAL A 260 -17.12 16.57 8.71
CA VAL A 260 -17.83 16.85 9.96
C VAL A 260 -19.28 17.21 9.67
N THR A 261 -19.51 18.02 8.62
CA THR A 261 -20.87 18.34 8.16
C THR A 261 -21.59 17.09 7.65
N ARG A 262 -20.90 16.20 6.93
CA ARG A 262 -21.47 14.95 6.39
C ARG A 262 -21.90 13.99 7.50
N ILE A 263 -21.08 13.82 8.53
CA ILE A 263 -21.32 12.85 9.61
C ILE A 263 -22.34 13.39 10.61
N TRP A 264 -22.14 14.61 11.13
CA TRP A 264 -22.97 15.14 12.21
C TRP A 264 -24.01 16.17 11.76
N GLY A 265 -23.90 16.74 10.57
CA GLY A 265 -24.83 17.77 10.10
C GLY A 265 -25.01 18.89 11.12
N ASP A 266 -26.27 19.21 11.43
CA ASP A 266 -26.65 20.25 12.40
C ASP A 266 -26.74 19.74 13.85
N SER A 267 -26.35 18.48 14.12
CA SER A 267 -26.21 18.00 15.50
C SER A 267 -24.98 18.58 16.22
N VAL A 268 -24.08 19.23 15.48
CA VAL A 268 -22.97 20.01 16.01
C VAL A 268 -23.03 21.43 15.44
N TYR A 269 -22.42 22.39 16.13
CA TYR A 269 -22.37 23.78 15.70
C TYR A 269 -21.09 24.02 14.90
N HIS A 270 -21.21 24.67 13.74
CA HIS A 270 -20.11 24.95 12.84
C HIS A 270 -19.78 26.43 12.81
N PHE A 271 -18.51 26.76 12.63
CA PHE A 271 -18.08 28.14 12.35
C PHE A 271 -16.99 28.19 11.28
N GLY A 272 -16.89 29.33 10.58
CA GLY A 272 -15.86 29.57 9.56
C GLY A 272 -14.72 30.48 10.04
N GLY A 273 -15.01 31.35 11.00
CA GLY A 273 -14.04 32.29 11.58
C GLY A 273 -14.54 32.86 12.92
N PRO A 274 -13.85 33.86 13.49
CA PRO A 274 -14.09 34.31 14.86
C PRO A 274 -15.52 34.79 15.13
N ALA A 275 -16.07 35.69 14.32
CA ALA A 275 -17.44 36.19 14.50
C ALA A 275 -18.48 35.05 14.52
N SER A 276 -18.42 34.16 13.52
CA SER A 276 -19.31 32.98 13.46
C SER A 276 -19.09 31.98 14.60
N CYS A 277 -17.90 31.95 15.22
CA CYS A 277 -17.61 31.12 16.38
C CYS A 277 -18.36 31.66 17.61
N LEU A 278 -18.28 32.97 17.85
CA LEU A 278 -18.99 33.62 18.95
C LEU A 278 -20.51 33.49 18.79
N ASP A 279 -21.03 33.64 17.57
CA ASP A 279 -22.45 33.44 17.28
C ASP A 279 -22.89 31.98 17.50
N ALA A 280 -22.05 31.01 17.14
CA ALA A 280 -22.31 29.59 17.40
C ALA A 280 -22.33 29.28 18.90
N ILE A 281 -21.41 29.85 19.68
CA ILE A 281 -21.39 29.73 21.15
C ILE A 281 -22.67 30.35 21.74
N ARG A 282 -23.02 31.57 21.33
CA ARG A 282 -24.23 32.26 21.79
C ARG A 282 -25.49 31.45 21.46
N SER A 283 -25.60 30.93 20.24
CA SER A 283 -26.71 30.08 19.83
C SER A 283 -26.81 28.80 20.66
N ALA A 284 -25.68 28.13 20.93
CA ALA A 284 -25.67 26.92 21.74
C ALA A 284 -26.05 27.15 23.21
N LEU A 285 -25.77 28.35 23.76
CA LEU A 285 -26.08 28.69 25.14
C LEU A 285 -27.47 29.33 25.33
N ALA A 286 -28.11 29.80 24.26
CA ALA A 286 -29.41 30.48 24.30
C ALA A 286 -30.60 29.54 24.56
N ASP A 287 -30.56 28.30 24.03
CA ASP A 287 -31.64 27.31 24.18
C ASP A 287 -31.10 25.97 24.69
N ASP A 288 -31.38 25.69 25.97
CA ASP A 288 -30.95 24.47 26.65
C ASP A 288 -31.67 23.21 26.11
N ALA A 289 -32.90 23.32 25.59
CA ALA A 289 -33.63 22.19 25.05
C ALA A 289 -33.06 21.80 23.68
N GLU A 290 -32.90 22.76 22.77
CA GLU A 290 -32.29 22.54 21.46
C GLU A 290 -30.84 22.06 21.58
N ARG A 291 -30.07 22.63 22.53
CA ARG A 291 -28.69 22.17 22.81
C ARG A 291 -28.68 20.69 23.21
N ARG A 292 -29.52 20.27 24.15
CA ARG A 292 -29.55 18.88 24.63
C ARG A 292 -30.01 17.89 23.55
N ASP A 293 -30.95 18.30 22.71
CA ASP A 293 -31.42 17.49 21.59
C ASP A 293 -30.30 17.28 20.55
N ARG A 294 -29.56 18.34 20.20
CA ARG A 294 -28.35 18.24 19.34
C ARG A 294 -27.28 17.32 19.92
N VAL A 295 -26.96 17.49 21.21
CA VAL A 295 -25.99 16.63 21.91
C VAL A 295 -26.41 15.17 21.87
N THR A 296 -27.69 14.89 22.12
CA THR A 296 -28.25 13.52 22.09
C THR A 296 -28.16 12.91 20.69
N ARG A 297 -28.48 13.69 19.65
CA ARG A 297 -28.33 13.24 18.25
C ARG A 297 -26.87 12.96 17.90
N ALA A 298 -25.96 13.88 18.23
CA ALA A 298 -24.54 13.74 17.93
C ALA A 298 -23.95 12.51 18.64
N ARG A 299 -24.33 12.28 19.90
CA ARG A 299 -23.96 11.08 20.65
C ARG A 299 -24.42 9.82 19.96
N ARG A 300 -25.70 9.75 19.57
CA ARG A 300 -26.28 8.58 18.91
C ARG A 300 -25.55 8.25 17.60
N ILE A 301 -25.23 9.26 16.79
CA ILE A 301 -24.44 9.08 15.55
C ILE A 301 -23.07 8.46 15.89
N THR A 302 -22.36 9.05 16.85
CA THR A 302 -20.99 8.62 17.16
C THR A 302 -20.93 7.22 17.77
N ILE A 303 -21.78 6.89 18.74
CA ILE A 303 -21.75 5.58 19.40
C ILE A 303 -22.18 4.43 18.47
N ASN A 304 -23.04 4.71 17.49
CA ASN A 304 -23.55 3.68 16.58
C ASN A 304 -22.61 3.42 15.39
N GLU A 305 -21.77 4.37 14.99
CA GLU A 305 -21.03 4.27 13.71
C GLU A 305 -19.54 4.67 13.81
N HIS A 306 -19.10 5.29 14.91
CA HIS A 306 -17.77 5.88 15.00
C HIS A 306 -16.95 5.50 16.24
N LEU A 307 -17.13 4.27 16.72
CA LEU A 307 -16.22 3.62 17.67
C LEU A 307 -15.06 2.89 16.96
N TYR A 308 -13.96 2.64 17.68
CA TYR A 308 -12.86 1.85 17.15
C TYR A 308 -13.24 0.40 16.83
N GLU A 309 -14.27 -0.14 17.49
CA GLU A 309 -14.89 -1.42 17.12
C GLU A 309 -15.34 -1.42 15.65
N HIS A 310 -16.04 -0.36 15.20
CA HIS A 310 -16.47 -0.25 13.82
C HIS A 310 -15.29 -0.11 12.85
N ARG A 311 -14.24 0.62 13.25
CA ARG A 311 -13.01 0.76 12.43
C ARG A 311 -12.27 -0.56 12.30
N ALA A 312 -12.15 -1.31 13.39
CA ALA A 312 -11.55 -2.64 13.38
C ALA A 312 -12.36 -3.61 12.52
N ALA A 313 -13.70 -3.60 12.62
CA ALA A 313 -14.57 -4.40 11.77
C ALA A 313 -14.38 -4.07 10.28
N SER A 314 -14.37 -2.78 9.90
CA SER A 314 -14.11 -2.36 8.52
C SER A 314 -12.72 -2.78 8.04
N LEU A 315 -11.69 -2.61 8.87
CA LEU A 315 -10.32 -3.01 8.59
C LEU A 315 -10.23 -4.52 8.33
N ILE A 316 -10.77 -5.35 9.23
CA ILE A 316 -10.74 -6.81 9.10
C ILE A 316 -11.51 -7.27 7.86
N ALA A 317 -12.70 -6.72 7.62
CA ALA A 317 -13.51 -7.05 6.46
C ALA A 317 -12.73 -6.81 5.17
N GLN A 318 -12.09 -5.64 5.05
CA GLN A 318 -11.29 -5.32 3.89
C GLN A 318 -10.08 -6.23 3.72
N LEU A 319 -9.32 -6.50 4.79
CA LEU A 319 -8.15 -7.39 4.71
C LEU A 319 -8.56 -8.81 4.27
N ARG A 320 -9.67 -9.33 4.79
CA ARG A 320 -10.20 -10.66 4.44
C ARG A 320 -10.80 -10.71 3.05
N ASP A 321 -11.43 -9.63 2.59
CA ASP A 321 -11.97 -9.56 1.24
C ASP A 321 -10.86 -9.44 0.20
N ASP A 322 -9.80 -8.69 0.48
CA ASP A 322 -8.61 -8.63 -0.37
C ASP A 322 -7.85 -9.98 -0.38
N GLU A 323 -7.72 -10.66 0.76
CA GLU A 323 -7.16 -12.03 0.82
C GLU A 323 -8.02 -12.99 -0.02
N ARG A 324 -9.35 -12.95 0.16
CA ARG A 324 -10.27 -13.78 -0.64
C ARG A 324 -10.21 -13.42 -2.12
N GLN A 325 -10.13 -12.15 -2.49
CA GLN A 325 -9.96 -11.72 -3.88
C GLN A 325 -8.62 -12.16 -4.45
N ARG A 326 -7.53 -12.15 -3.69
CA ARG A 326 -6.24 -12.71 -4.12
C ARG A 326 -6.31 -14.22 -4.34
N LEU A 327 -7.06 -14.93 -3.50
CA LEU A 327 -7.25 -16.38 -3.62
C LEU A 327 -8.26 -16.77 -4.72
N THR A 328 -9.21 -15.88 -5.07
CA THR A 328 -10.27 -16.13 -6.05
C THR A 328 -10.04 -15.53 -7.42
N ARG A 329 -9.35 -14.37 -7.53
CA ARG A 329 -8.77 -13.94 -8.80
C ARG A 329 -7.65 -14.90 -9.11
N GLY A 330 -7.87 -15.77 -10.09
CA GLY A 330 -6.78 -16.49 -10.73
C GLY A 330 -5.68 -15.49 -11.09
N VAL A 331 -4.43 -15.95 -11.06
CA VAL A 331 -3.30 -15.11 -11.45
C VAL A 331 -3.56 -14.59 -12.87
N PRO A 332 -3.36 -13.27 -13.16
CA PRO A 332 -3.65 -12.68 -14.48
C PRO A 332 -2.58 -13.11 -15.48
N GLU A 333 -2.52 -14.41 -15.72
CA GLU A 333 -1.55 -15.10 -16.55
C GLU A 333 -1.57 -14.61 -18.00
N GLU A 334 -2.73 -14.16 -18.49
CA GLU A 334 -2.89 -13.52 -19.80
C GLU A 334 -2.08 -12.23 -19.96
N ARG A 335 -1.55 -11.67 -18.86
CA ARG A 335 -0.63 -10.52 -18.85
C ARG A 335 0.83 -10.92 -18.99
N VAL A 336 1.17 -12.21 -19.03
CA VAL A 336 2.53 -12.69 -19.28
C VAL A 336 2.73 -12.92 -20.78
N ALA A 337 3.78 -12.36 -21.35
CA ALA A 337 4.22 -12.62 -22.72
C ALA A 337 5.61 -13.25 -22.74
N TRP A 338 5.70 -14.51 -23.15
CA TRP A 338 6.94 -15.24 -23.36
C TRP A 338 7.54 -14.87 -24.72
N ILE A 339 8.67 -14.17 -24.72
CA ILE A 339 9.46 -13.90 -25.91
C ILE A 339 10.38 -15.10 -26.12
N ILE A 340 10.03 -15.93 -27.11
CA ILE A 340 10.71 -17.18 -27.44
C ILE A 340 11.32 -17.14 -28.84
N GLY A 341 12.25 -18.06 -29.09
CA GLY A 341 12.91 -18.24 -30.37
C GLY A 341 14.35 -18.72 -30.21
N SER A 342 15.12 -18.68 -31.29
CA SER A 342 16.58 -18.85 -31.20
C SER A 342 17.22 -17.61 -30.56
N GLY A 343 18.36 -17.75 -29.90
CA GLY A 343 19.19 -16.60 -29.60
C GLY A 343 19.59 -15.86 -30.89
N ARG A 344 19.96 -14.58 -30.75
CA ARG A 344 20.38 -13.67 -31.83
C ARG A 344 19.29 -13.24 -32.84
N THR A 345 18.01 -13.47 -32.53
CA THR A 345 16.86 -13.00 -33.32
C THR A 345 16.45 -11.55 -33.03
N GLY A 346 17.17 -10.82 -32.17
CA GLY A 346 16.77 -9.49 -31.70
C GLY A 346 15.89 -9.49 -30.45
N SER A 347 15.73 -10.64 -29.79
CA SER A 347 14.86 -10.79 -28.60
C SER A 347 15.26 -9.89 -27.43
N THR A 348 16.55 -9.61 -27.27
CA THR A 348 17.02 -8.62 -26.27
C THR A 348 16.49 -7.23 -26.57
N TRP A 349 16.59 -6.79 -27.83
CA TRP A 349 16.17 -5.45 -28.26
C TRP A 349 14.66 -5.26 -28.09
N LEU A 350 13.86 -6.24 -28.54
CA LEU A 350 12.41 -6.22 -28.31
C LEU A 350 12.06 -6.17 -26.82
N ALA A 351 12.68 -7.04 -26.01
CA ALA A 351 12.40 -7.09 -24.58
C ALA A 351 12.76 -5.77 -23.87
N GLU A 352 13.88 -5.14 -24.25
CA GLU A 352 14.32 -3.84 -23.71
C GLU A 352 13.36 -2.72 -24.07
N MET A 353 12.96 -2.61 -25.35
CA MET A 353 11.96 -1.62 -25.76
C MET A 353 10.62 -1.82 -25.02
N LEU A 354 10.15 -3.06 -24.87
CA LEU A 354 8.95 -3.35 -24.08
C LEU A 354 9.15 -2.96 -22.60
N GLY A 355 10.32 -3.20 -22.02
CA GLY A 355 10.63 -2.87 -20.63
C GLY A 355 10.57 -1.38 -20.29
N ASP A 356 10.76 -0.52 -21.30
CA ASP A 356 10.73 0.94 -21.15
C ASP A 356 9.32 1.53 -21.33
N LEU A 357 8.34 0.74 -21.78
CA LEU A 357 6.95 1.18 -21.84
C LEU A 357 6.33 1.28 -20.43
N PRO A 358 5.46 2.28 -20.15
CA PRO A 358 4.97 2.52 -18.79
C PRO A 358 4.29 1.32 -18.12
N LEU A 359 3.53 0.56 -18.91
CA LEU A 359 2.68 -0.55 -18.45
C LEU A 359 3.27 -1.93 -18.72
N PHE A 360 4.54 -2.04 -19.09
CA PHE A 360 5.24 -3.31 -19.24
C PHE A 360 6.37 -3.44 -18.22
N ARG A 361 6.66 -4.68 -17.83
CA ARG A 361 7.86 -5.04 -17.08
C ARG A 361 8.59 -6.14 -17.84
N ARG A 362 9.92 -6.14 -17.70
CA ARG A 362 10.79 -7.10 -18.39
C ARG A 362 11.43 -8.06 -17.40
N TRP A 363 11.29 -9.35 -17.66
CA TRP A 363 12.10 -10.40 -17.05
C TRP A 363 13.11 -10.92 -18.07
N HIS A 364 14.37 -10.57 -17.88
CA HIS A 364 15.44 -11.04 -18.74
C HIS A 364 15.94 -12.41 -18.27
N GLU A 365 15.63 -13.46 -19.04
CA GLU A 365 16.18 -14.82 -18.91
C GLU A 365 16.14 -15.35 -17.47
N PRO A 366 14.95 -15.68 -16.93
CA PRO A 366 14.84 -16.30 -15.62
C PRO A 366 15.42 -17.72 -15.56
N TYR A 367 15.72 -18.34 -16.70
CA TYR A 367 16.14 -19.74 -16.82
C TYR A 367 15.11 -20.70 -16.22
N PHE A 368 13.82 -20.37 -16.34
CA PHE A 368 12.75 -21.17 -15.73
C PHE A 368 12.65 -22.57 -16.36
N GLY A 369 13.03 -22.71 -17.64
CA GLY A 369 13.08 -24.01 -18.32
C GLY A 369 13.98 -25.04 -17.63
N ARG A 370 14.95 -24.61 -16.81
CA ARG A 370 15.84 -25.53 -16.08
C ARG A 370 15.10 -26.49 -15.16
N PHE A 371 13.90 -26.13 -14.68
CA PHE A 371 13.07 -27.04 -13.87
C PHE A 371 12.55 -28.25 -14.65
N VAL A 372 12.35 -28.12 -15.97
CA VAL A 372 11.80 -29.17 -16.84
C VAL A 372 12.84 -29.79 -17.77
N LYS A 373 14.08 -29.28 -17.78
CA LYS A 373 15.19 -29.81 -18.58
C LYS A 373 15.39 -31.32 -18.41
N TYR A 374 15.28 -31.83 -17.19
CA TYR A 374 15.42 -33.26 -16.91
C TYR A 374 14.40 -34.12 -17.68
N LEU A 375 13.17 -33.60 -17.87
CA LEU A 375 12.12 -34.29 -18.60
C LEU A 375 12.29 -34.22 -20.11
N GLU A 376 12.95 -33.18 -20.61
CA GLU A 376 13.31 -33.12 -22.02
C GLU A 376 14.44 -34.12 -22.34
N GLU A 377 15.44 -34.23 -21.46
CA GLU A 377 16.54 -35.18 -21.63
C GLU A 377 16.10 -36.64 -21.41
N ARG A 378 15.04 -36.86 -20.63
CA ARG A 378 14.51 -38.19 -20.26
C ARG A 378 12.98 -38.24 -20.29
N PRO A 379 12.36 -38.20 -21.47
CA PRO A 379 10.89 -38.19 -21.59
C PRO A 379 10.24 -39.45 -21.00
N GLU A 380 10.96 -40.58 -20.93
CA GLU A 380 10.50 -41.83 -20.34
C GLU A 380 10.19 -41.74 -18.84
N GLU A 381 10.74 -40.75 -18.13
CA GLU A 381 10.45 -40.51 -16.71
C GLU A 381 8.98 -40.11 -16.48
N LEU A 382 8.29 -39.57 -17.49
CA LEU A 382 6.86 -39.30 -17.42
C LEU A 382 6.03 -40.59 -17.28
N ASP A 383 6.52 -41.71 -17.80
CA ASP A 383 5.80 -42.99 -17.80
C ASP A 383 6.28 -43.92 -16.68
N ARG A 384 7.38 -43.59 -16.00
CA ARG A 384 7.96 -44.37 -14.90
C ARG A 384 7.15 -44.19 -13.60
N PRO A 385 6.58 -45.27 -13.02
CA PRO A 385 5.75 -45.18 -11.82
C PRO A 385 6.42 -44.57 -10.60
N SER A 386 7.73 -44.74 -10.41
CA SER A 386 8.45 -44.20 -9.25
C SER A 386 8.94 -42.77 -9.44
N SER A 387 8.75 -42.18 -10.62
CA SER A 387 9.27 -40.85 -10.93
C SER A 387 8.47 -39.77 -10.21
N PHE A 388 9.15 -38.72 -9.75
CA PHE A 388 8.48 -37.52 -9.22
C PHE A 388 7.58 -36.87 -10.28
N PHE A 389 8.03 -36.90 -11.54
CA PHE A 389 7.35 -36.28 -12.67
C PHE A 389 6.34 -37.20 -13.37
N ALA A 390 6.04 -38.37 -12.79
CA ALA A 390 5.13 -39.33 -13.40
C ALA A 390 3.81 -38.67 -13.83
N ARG A 391 3.36 -38.95 -15.05
CA ARG A 391 2.21 -38.30 -15.72
C ARG A 391 0.92 -38.35 -14.88
N ARG A 392 0.70 -39.45 -14.15
CA ARG A 392 -0.45 -39.59 -13.24
C ARG A 392 -0.48 -38.56 -12.09
N HIS A 393 0.65 -37.93 -11.78
CA HIS A 393 0.80 -36.88 -10.79
C HIS A 393 1.06 -35.51 -11.43
N GLN A 394 0.96 -35.39 -12.76
CA GLN A 394 1.25 -34.17 -13.52
C GLN A 394 0.59 -32.92 -12.96
N ARG A 395 -0.70 -33.03 -12.62
CA ARG A 395 -1.45 -31.93 -12.02
C ARG A 395 -0.76 -31.32 -10.78
N VAL A 396 -0.17 -32.15 -9.92
CA VAL A 396 0.39 -31.69 -8.64
C VAL A 396 1.67 -30.91 -8.84
N TRP A 397 2.63 -31.47 -9.61
CA TRP A 397 3.92 -30.80 -9.79
C TRP A 397 3.83 -29.65 -10.79
N VAL A 398 2.94 -29.70 -11.79
CA VAL A 398 2.64 -28.55 -12.67
C VAL A 398 2.10 -27.39 -11.84
N GLU A 399 1.12 -27.65 -10.96
CA GLU A 399 0.57 -26.60 -10.11
C GLU A 399 1.63 -26.04 -9.15
N GLY A 400 2.47 -26.89 -8.54
CA GLY A 400 3.57 -26.43 -7.70
C GLY A 400 4.56 -25.51 -8.43
N LEU A 401 4.93 -25.85 -9.67
CA LEU A 401 5.79 -24.99 -10.49
C LEU A 401 5.11 -23.67 -10.86
N ARG A 402 3.79 -23.70 -11.15
CA ARG A 402 2.99 -22.51 -11.45
C ARG A 402 2.90 -21.58 -10.26
N THR A 403 2.53 -22.09 -9.09
CA THR A 403 2.47 -21.30 -7.84
C THR A 403 3.82 -20.64 -7.58
N MET A 404 4.91 -21.41 -7.64
CA MET A 404 6.27 -20.87 -7.45
C MET A 404 6.62 -19.77 -8.46
N PHE A 405 6.30 -19.95 -9.74
CA PHE A 405 6.54 -18.92 -10.75
C PHE A 405 5.79 -17.63 -10.44
N PHE A 406 4.50 -17.72 -10.13
CA PHE A 406 3.67 -16.55 -9.91
C PHE A 406 3.92 -15.86 -8.57
N ASP A 407 4.29 -16.59 -7.52
CA ASP A 407 4.76 -16.00 -6.28
C ASP A 407 6.02 -15.15 -6.52
N MET A 408 6.96 -15.66 -7.33
CA MET A 408 8.15 -14.90 -7.75
C MET A 408 7.80 -13.69 -8.63
N VAL A 409 6.81 -13.81 -9.52
CA VAL A 409 6.31 -12.67 -10.31
C VAL A 409 5.76 -11.58 -9.38
N GLN A 410 4.92 -11.95 -8.41
CA GLN A 410 4.30 -10.99 -7.50
C GLN A 410 5.32 -10.29 -6.59
N ASP A 411 6.31 -11.03 -6.08
CA ASP A 411 7.39 -10.45 -5.28
C ASP A 411 8.25 -9.48 -6.09
N ARG A 412 8.65 -9.87 -7.31
CA ARG A 412 9.53 -9.06 -8.17
C ARG A 412 8.81 -7.88 -8.83
N TYR A 413 7.52 -8.02 -9.12
CA TYR A 413 6.72 -7.04 -9.85
C TYR A 413 5.37 -6.80 -9.15
N PRO A 414 5.32 -5.96 -8.10
CA PRO A 414 4.10 -5.73 -7.31
C PRO A 414 2.91 -5.13 -8.10
N GLN A 415 3.16 -4.61 -9.30
CA GLN A 415 2.14 -4.03 -10.20
C GLN A 415 1.66 -5.02 -11.28
N PHE A 416 2.14 -6.28 -11.26
CA PHE A 416 1.75 -7.31 -12.21
C PHE A 416 0.22 -7.53 -12.19
N GLY A 417 -0.37 -7.69 -13.37
CA GLY A 417 -1.82 -7.71 -13.57
C GLY A 417 -2.38 -6.38 -14.07
N ARG A 418 -1.94 -5.26 -13.48
CA ARG A 418 -2.11 -3.92 -14.07
C ARG A 418 -1.09 -3.71 -15.19
N HIS A 419 0.14 -4.17 -14.97
CA HIS A 419 1.20 -4.19 -15.97
C HIS A 419 1.34 -5.58 -16.59
N ALA A 420 1.68 -5.61 -17.87
CA ALA A 420 2.11 -6.82 -18.55
C ALA A 420 3.56 -7.17 -18.18
N LEU A 421 3.90 -8.44 -18.30
CA LEU A 421 5.24 -8.96 -18.06
C LEU A 421 5.78 -9.63 -19.32
N ALA A 422 6.77 -9.02 -19.96
CA ALA A 422 7.54 -9.61 -21.04
C ALA A 422 8.68 -10.47 -20.45
N VAL A 423 8.57 -11.79 -20.58
CA VAL A 423 9.58 -12.76 -20.15
C VAL A 423 10.39 -13.19 -21.36
N LYS A 424 11.63 -12.73 -21.45
CA LYS A 424 12.56 -13.16 -22.49
C LYS A 424 13.20 -14.47 -22.06
N GLU A 425 12.92 -15.56 -22.76
CA GLU A 425 13.46 -16.87 -22.46
C GLU A 425 13.90 -17.55 -23.76
N VAL A 426 15.15 -17.33 -24.15
CA VAL A 426 15.75 -17.90 -25.37
C VAL A 426 16.91 -18.85 -25.09
N ASN A 427 17.37 -18.91 -23.83
CA ASN A 427 18.50 -19.74 -23.40
C ASN A 427 18.05 -21.06 -22.75
N THR A 428 16.74 -21.24 -22.54
CA THR A 428 16.16 -22.51 -22.07
C THR A 428 15.01 -22.98 -22.98
N PRO A 429 15.30 -23.36 -24.25
CA PRO A 429 14.29 -23.85 -25.19
C PRO A 429 13.55 -25.10 -24.68
N GLU A 430 14.13 -25.82 -23.71
CA GLU A 430 13.48 -26.92 -23.00
C GLU A 430 12.10 -26.54 -22.40
N LEU A 431 11.86 -25.25 -22.14
CA LEU A 431 10.57 -24.76 -21.64
C LEU A 431 9.47 -24.76 -22.71
N TYR A 432 9.81 -24.62 -24.00
CA TYR A 432 8.85 -24.25 -25.04
C TYR A 432 7.69 -25.26 -25.16
N ARG A 433 8.01 -26.55 -25.14
CA ARG A 433 7.02 -27.63 -25.18
C ARG A 433 6.12 -27.70 -23.94
N TRP A 434 6.55 -27.08 -22.84
CA TRP A 434 5.81 -27.04 -21.59
C TRP A 434 4.97 -25.77 -21.42
N LEU A 435 5.16 -24.73 -22.25
CA LEU A 435 4.46 -23.45 -22.09
C LEU A 435 2.93 -23.62 -22.06
N GLY A 436 2.35 -24.41 -22.95
CA GLY A 436 0.89 -24.65 -22.95
C GLY A 436 0.37 -25.43 -21.73
N THR A 437 1.23 -26.23 -21.09
CA THR A 437 0.87 -27.00 -19.89
C THR A 437 1.08 -26.19 -18.61
N LEU A 438 2.21 -25.50 -18.53
CA LEU A 438 2.61 -24.70 -17.38
C LEU A 438 1.93 -23.34 -17.38
N PHE A 439 1.59 -22.77 -18.54
CA PHE A 439 1.04 -21.42 -18.70
C PHE A 439 0.00 -21.37 -19.84
N PRO A 440 -1.14 -22.07 -19.68
CA PRO A 440 -2.17 -22.22 -20.71
C PRO A 440 -2.80 -20.92 -21.24
N THR A 441 -2.89 -19.85 -20.45
CA THR A 441 -3.49 -18.56 -20.87
C THR A 441 -2.45 -17.47 -21.13
N SER A 442 -1.17 -17.76 -20.90
CA SER A 442 -0.08 -16.83 -21.21
C SER A 442 0.05 -16.59 -22.70
N LYS A 443 0.72 -15.49 -23.04
CA LYS A 443 0.96 -15.07 -24.41
C LYS A 443 2.33 -15.53 -24.89
N ILE A 444 2.44 -15.86 -26.16
CA ILE A 444 3.68 -16.25 -26.82
C ILE A 444 4.00 -15.25 -27.92
N VAL A 445 5.16 -14.62 -27.82
CA VAL A 445 5.76 -13.81 -28.88
C VAL A 445 6.91 -14.61 -29.47
N TRP A 446 6.68 -15.23 -30.62
CA TRP A 446 7.70 -15.98 -31.33
C TRP A 446 8.46 -15.05 -32.27
N LEU A 447 9.71 -14.74 -31.90
CA LEU A 447 10.58 -13.85 -32.67
C LEU A 447 11.49 -14.66 -33.58
N VAL A 448 11.33 -14.46 -34.88
CA VAL A 448 12.09 -15.15 -35.93
C VAL A 448 12.99 -14.18 -36.68
N ARG A 449 14.07 -14.71 -37.24
CA ARG A 449 15.02 -13.97 -38.10
C ARG A 449 15.52 -14.91 -39.17
N ASP A 450 16.02 -14.39 -40.29
CA ASP A 450 16.73 -15.22 -41.26
C ASP A 450 17.77 -16.12 -40.56
N PRO A 451 17.72 -17.46 -40.76
CA PRO A 451 18.59 -18.39 -40.04
C PRO A 451 20.07 -18.27 -40.43
N TYR A 452 20.39 -17.78 -41.63
CA TYR A 452 21.76 -17.51 -42.04
C TYR A 452 22.32 -16.29 -41.30
N ASP A 453 21.52 -15.23 -41.15
CA ASP A 453 21.87 -14.07 -40.33
C ASP A 453 22.11 -14.45 -38.86
N VAL A 454 21.25 -15.31 -38.31
CA VAL A 454 21.40 -15.84 -36.94
C VAL A 454 22.70 -16.62 -36.81
N LEU A 455 23.00 -17.49 -37.79
CA LEU A 455 24.25 -18.26 -37.83
C LEU A 455 25.47 -17.34 -37.89
N ASP A 456 25.49 -16.38 -38.80
CA ASP A 456 26.58 -15.40 -38.93
C ASP A 456 26.78 -14.64 -37.62
N SER A 457 25.68 -14.24 -36.97
CA SER A 457 25.71 -13.55 -35.69
C SER A 457 26.28 -14.39 -34.54
N TYR A 458 26.02 -15.71 -34.53
CA TYR A 458 26.60 -16.64 -33.57
C TYR A 458 28.09 -16.89 -33.84
N LEU A 459 28.46 -17.08 -35.11
CA LEU A 459 29.85 -17.31 -35.50
C LEU A 459 30.70 -16.07 -35.20
N ASP A 460 30.17 -14.87 -35.40
CA ASP A 460 30.82 -13.61 -35.05
C ASP A 460 31.03 -13.49 -33.53
N LEU A 461 30.03 -13.85 -32.72
CA LEU A 461 30.12 -13.85 -31.26
C LEU A 461 31.24 -14.76 -30.74
N GLN A 462 31.55 -15.85 -31.45
CA GLN A 462 32.55 -16.85 -31.07
C GLN A 462 33.97 -16.50 -31.53
N LYS A 463 34.16 -15.44 -32.33
CA LYS A 463 35.48 -15.01 -32.79
C LYS A 463 36.37 -14.51 -31.64
N PRO A 464 37.69 -14.75 -31.69
CA PRO A 464 38.63 -14.13 -30.76
C PRO A 464 38.50 -12.60 -30.78
N GLY A 465 38.43 -11.97 -29.60
CA GLY A 465 38.25 -10.52 -29.47
C GLY A 465 36.81 -10.02 -29.56
N SER A 466 35.82 -10.92 -29.66
CA SER A 466 34.40 -10.59 -29.51
C SER A 466 34.10 -9.96 -28.15
N TRP A 467 33.08 -9.10 -28.11
CA TRP A 467 32.61 -8.41 -26.90
C TRP A 467 32.13 -9.37 -25.80
N ASN A 468 31.84 -10.64 -26.13
CA ASN A 468 31.43 -11.66 -25.17
C ASN A 468 32.57 -12.63 -24.83
N GLN A 469 33.29 -12.31 -23.75
CA GLN A 469 34.43 -13.10 -23.26
C GLN A 469 34.07 -14.49 -22.70
N ARG A 470 32.78 -14.79 -22.46
CA ARG A 470 32.34 -16.09 -21.91
C ARG A 470 32.15 -17.18 -22.97
N PHE A 471 31.85 -16.79 -24.22
CA PHE A 471 31.57 -17.73 -25.31
C PHE A 471 32.65 -17.74 -26.41
N GLY A 472 33.56 -16.75 -26.42
CA GLY A 472 34.67 -16.63 -27.36
C GLY A 472 35.92 -17.45 -27.01
N ASN A 473 35.78 -18.77 -26.82
CA ASN A 473 36.89 -19.67 -26.48
C ASN A 473 37.09 -20.82 -27.50
N SER A 474 36.68 -20.61 -28.76
CA SER A 474 36.93 -21.57 -29.84
C SER A 474 38.13 -21.11 -30.67
N GLU A 475 39.20 -21.91 -30.72
CA GLU A 475 40.36 -21.67 -31.59
C GLU A 475 39.99 -21.69 -33.09
N ALA A 476 38.84 -22.28 -33.47
CA ALA A 476 38.37 -22.38 -34.85
C ALA A 476 36.83 -22.25 -34.97
N PRO A 477 36.27 -21.03 -34.76
CA PRO A 477 34.81 -20.81 -34.77
C PRO A 477 34.19 -21.13 -36.13
N LEU A 478 34.95 -21.00 -37.21
CA LEU A 478 34.53 -21.32 -38.58
C LEU A 478 34.85 -22.76 -39.00
N SER A 479 35.26 -23.63 -38.08
CA SER A 479 35.46 -25.05 -38.42
C SER A 479 34.15 -25.69 -38.90
N PRO A 480 34.17 -26.57 -39.93
CA PRO A 480 32.95 -27.20 -40.44
C PRO A 480 32.11 -27.89 -39.37
N ALA A 481 32.76 -28.48 -38.35
CA ALA A 481 32.09 -29.12 -37.23
C ALA A 481 31.35 -28.12 -36.32
N ASN A 482 31.95 -26.95 -36.05
CA ASN A 482 31.32 -25.93 -35.22
C ASN A 482 30.17 -25.21 -35.94
N VAL A 483 30.36 -24.91 -37.23
CA VAL A 483 29.31 -24.34 -38.07
C VAL A 483 28.12 -25.29 -38.13
N ARG A 484 28.36 -26.60 -38.35
CA ARG A 484 27.31 -27.62 -38.35
C ARG A 484 26.57 -27.70 -37.01
N ARG A 485 27.30 -27.75 -35.90
CA ARG A 485 26.71 -27.78 -34.55
C ARG A 485 25.85 -26.55 -34.27
N THR A 486 26.34 -25.37 -34.64
CA THR A 486 25.62 -24.10 -34.45
C THR A 486 24.36 -24.04 -35.31
N ALA A 487 24.45 -24.47 -36.58
CA ALA A 487 23.29 -24.58 -37.46
C ALA A 487 22.25 -25.60 -36.95
N GLU A 488 22.69 -26.74 -36.41
CA GLU A 488 21.80 -27.73 -35.79
C GLU A 488 21.11 -27.17 -34.55
N HIS A 489 21.82 -26.42 -33.71
CA HIS A 489 21.23 -25.73 -32.55
C HIS A 489 20.18 -24.70 -32.97
N ILE A 490 20.49 -23.81 -33.92
CA ILE A 490 19.55 -22.81 -34.45
C ILE A 490 18.31 -23.50 -35.02
N ARG A 491 18.50 -24.57 -35.80
CA ARG A 491 17.40 -25.36 -36.38
C ARG A 491 16.54 -25.96 -35.28
N SER A 492 17.12 -26.58 -34.26
CA SER A 492 16.36 -27.18 -33.14
C SER A 492 15.54 -26.12 -32.42
N CYS A 493 16.18 -25.04 -31.93
CA CYS A 493 15.49 -23.98 -31.20
C CYS A 493 14.38 -23.32 -32.01
N THR A 494 14.58 -23.17 -33.32
CA THR A 494 13.57 -22.61 -34.24
C THR A 494 12.38 -23.55 -34.38
N LEU A 495 12.61 -24.85 -34.52
CA LEU A 495 11.53 -25.85 -34.62
C LEU A 495 10.76 -25.98 -33.29
N ASP A 496 11.46 -25.98 -32.15
CA ASP A 496 10.82 -26.03 -30.83
C ASP A 496 9.97 -24.77 -30.57
N GLY A 497 10.45 -23.60 -31.01
CA GLY A 497 9.69 -22.36 -30.95
C GLY A 497 8.47 -22.35 -31.87
N LEU A 498 8.61 -22.91 -33.09
CA LEU A 498 7.50 -23.08 -34.02
C LEU A 498 6.42 -24.01 -33.44
N GLU A 499 6.82 -25.15 -32.87
CA GLU A 499 5.91 -26.12 -32.25
C GLU A 499 5.11 -25.47 -31.12
N ALA A 500 5.78 -24.72 -30.23
CA ALA A 500 5.10 -24.00 -29.15
C ALA A 500 4.16 -22.89 -29.66
N TYR A 501 4.57 -22.16 -30.69
CA TYR A 501 3.73 -21.15 -31.35
C TYR A 501 2.49 -21.78 -32.00
N GLU A 502 2.65 -22.89 -32.72
CA GLU A 502 1.55 -23.58 -33.39
C GLU A 502 0.57 -24.22 -32.40
N ALA A 503 1.06 -24.71 -31.27
CA ALA A 503 0.24 -25.28 -30.19
C ALA A 503 -0.56 -24.23 -29.41
N ALA A 504 -0.12 -22.97 -29.37
CA ALA A 504 -0.84 -21.90 -28.70
C ALA A 504 -2.10 -21.47 -29.48
N ALA A 505 -3.14 -21.07 -28.74
CA ALA A 505 -4.37 -20.53 -29.32
C ALA A 505 -4.07 -19.26 -30.15
N PRO A 506 -4.79 -19.00 -31.26
CA PRO A 506 -4.54 -17.84 -32.13
C PRO A 506 -4.50 -16.49 -31.38
N GLU A 507 -5.35 -16.30 -30.38
CA GLU A 507 -5.44 -15.12 -29.51
C GLU A 507 -4.35 -15.03 -28.44
N CYS A 508 -3.55 -16.09 -28.30
CA CYS A 508 -2.43 -16.17 -27.35
C CYS A 508 -1.08 -16.11 -28.03
N ARG A 509 -1.01 -15.93 -29.36
CA ARG A 509 0.26 -15.96 -30.09
C ARG A 509 0.44 -14.79 -31.05
N LEU A 510 1.68 -14.33 -31.12
CA LEU A 510 2.14 -13.31 -32.07
C LEU A 510 3.47 -13.76 -32.67
N ARG A 511 3.59 -13.71 -33.99
CA ARG A 511 4.85 -13.93 -34.70
C ARG A 511 5.38 -12.57 -35.13
N ILE A 512 6.64 -12.30 -34.82
CA ILE A 512 7.34 -11.09 -35.26
C ILE A 512 8.61 -11.56 -35.98
N SER A 513 8.88 -11.05 -37.18
CA SER A 513 10.20 -11.18 -37.80
C SER A 513 11.11 -10.05 -37.35
N TYR A 514 12.42 -10.31 -37.25
CA TYR A 514 13.40 -9.28 -36.90
C TYR A 514 13.42 -8.15 -37.93
N GLU A 515 13.20 -8.49 -39.20
CA GLU A 515 13.12 -7.54 -40.32
C GLU A 515 11.88 -6.66 -40.21
N GLU A 516 10.73 -7.24 -39.81
CA GLU A 516 9.51 -6.49 -39.48
C GLU A 516 9.78 -5.54 -38.31
N LEU A 517 10.37 -6.05 -37.22
CA LEU A 517 10.72 -5.27 -36.03
C LEU A 517 11.69 -4.12 -36.33
N LEU A 518 12.66 -4.33 -37.22
CA LEU A 518 13.57 -3.28 -37.67
C LEU A 518 12.87 -2.21 -38.51
N SER A 519 11.95 -2.62 -39.39
CA SER A 519 11.25 -1.71 -40.30
C SER A 519 10.21 -0.83 -39.60
N ASP A 520 9.49 -1.40 -38.63
CA ASP A 520 8.41 -0.74 -37.90
C ASP A 520 8.35 -1.26 -36.44
N PRO A 521 9.29 -0.80 -35.58
CA PRO A 521 9.33 -1.25 -34.21
C PRO A 521 8.13 -0.77 -33.40
N VAL A 522 7.59 0.42 -33.68
CA VAL A 522 6.42 0.98 -32.99
C VAL A 522 5.21 0.06 -33.15
N ARG A 523 4.92 -0.37 -34.38
CA ARG A 523 3.82 -1.32 -34.64
C ARG A 523 4.03 -2.65 -33.92
N SER A 524 5.26 -3.12 -33.84
CA SER A 524 5.60 -4.38 -33.15
C SER A 524 5.36 -4.28 -31.64
N LEU A 525 5.67 -3.13 -31.02
CA LEU A 525 5.39 -2.85 -29.61
C LEU A 525 3.87 -2.77 -29.35
N GLN A 526 3.13 -2.09 -30.24
CA GLN A 526 1.67 -2.01 -30.15
C GLN A 526 1.01 -3.38 -30.27
N ALA A 527 1.46 -4.24 -31.19
CA ALA A 527 0.97 -5.60 -31.33
C ALA A 527 1.22 -6.44 -30.06
N CYS A 528 2.35 -6.24 -29.37
CA CYS A 528 2.60 -6.88 -28.07
C CYS A 528 1.64 -6.36 -26.99
N GLY A 529 1.32 -5.06 -27.02
CA GLY A 529 0.31 -4.43 -26.17
C GLY A 529 -1.08 -5.06 -26.37
N ASP A 530 -1.53 -5.13 -27.62
CA ASP A 530 -2.81 -5.73 -28.00
C ASP A 530 -2.89 -7.20 -27.55
N LEU A 531 -1.83 -7.97 -27.77
CA LEU A 531 -1.76 -9.38 -27.38
C LEU A 531 -1.94 -9.58 -25.87
N THR A 532 -1.40 -8.67 -25.05
CA THR A 532 -1.47 -8.72 -23.58
C THR A 532 -2.61 -7.87 -22.99
N GLY A 533 -3.41 -7.24 -23.85
CA GLY A 533 -4.52 -6.35 -23.47
C GLY A 533 -4.07 -5.07 -22.74
N VAL A 534 -2.82 -4.65 -22.89
CA VAL A 534 -2.26 -3.43 -22.27
C VAL A 534 -2.10 -2.36 -23.37
N PRO A 535 -2.67 -1.15 -23.19
CA PRO A 535 -2.53 -0.11 -24.20
C PRO A 535 -1.08 0.37 -24.30
N VAL A 536 -0.61 0.54 -25.53
CA VAL A 536 0.71 1.11 -25.84
C VAL A 536 0.49 2.37 -26.65
N ASP A 537 0.74 3.53 -26.03
CA ASP A 537 0.62 4.82 -26.71
C ASP A 537 1.75 4.98 -27.74
N THR A 538 1.43 5.58 -28.89
CA THR A 538 2.39 5.79 -29.97
C THR A 538 3.57 6.64 -29.51
N ALA A 539 3.36 7.68 -28.70
CA ALA A 539 4.44 8.55 -28.24
C ALA A 539 5.40 7.82 -27.29
N ASP A 540 4.86 6.99 -26.40
CA ASP A 540 5.67 6.15 -25.50
C ASP A 540 6.47 5.11 -26.29
N ALA A 541 5.85 4.50 -27.31
CA ALA A 541 6.53 3.56 -28.20
C ALA A 541 7.65 4.22 -29.02
N GLU A 542 7.41 5.40 -29.60
CA GLU A 542 8.43 6.17 -30.32
C GLU A 542 9.60 6.55 -29.41
N ALA A 543 9.31 6.97 -28.17
CA ALA A 543 10.34 7.29 -27.19
C ALA A 543 11.19 6.08 -26.81
N ALA A 544 10.56 4.92 -26.57
CA ALA A 544 11.26 3.67 -26.30
C ALA A 544 12.14 3.25 -27.49
N VAL A 545 11.62 3.32 -28.72
CA VAL A 545 12.39 3.00 -29.93
C VAL A 545 13.60 3.92 -30.09
N GLU A 546 13.43 5.23 -29.89
CA GLU A 546 14.53 6.20 -30.01
C GLU A 546 15.62 5.98 -28.95
N ALA A 547 15.23 5.56 -27.74
CA ALA A 547 16.18 5.22 -26.68
C ALA A 547 17.10 4.05 -27.08
N HIS A 548 16.58 3.09 -27.85
CA HIS A 548 17.27 1.86 -28.24
C HIS A 548 17.75 1.83 -29.70
N ARG A 549 17.89 2.99 -30.35
CA ARG A 549 18.44 3.04 -31.72
C ARG A 549 19.90 2.61 -31.74
N PHE A 550 20.23 1.73 -32.69
CA PHE A 550 21.60 1.23 -32.90
C PHE A 550 22.65 2.33 -33.12
N SER A 551 22.28 3.53 -33.56
CA SER A 551 23.21 4.65 -33.76
C SER A 551 23.67 5.35 -32.47
N ARG A 552 23.13 4.98 -31.30
CA ARG A 552 23.52 5.51 -29.98
C ARG A 552 24.48 4.60 -29.20
N HIS A 553 24.81 3.43 -29.73
CA HIS A 553 25.72 2.44 -29.15
C HIS A 553 26.80 2.06 -30.18
#